data_AF-A0A9Q0E194-F1
#
_entry.id   AF-A0A9Q0E194-F1
#
_cell.length_a   1.000
_cell.length_b   1.000
_cell.length_c   1.000
_cell.angle_alpha   90.00
_cell.angle_beta   90.00
_cell.angle_gamma   90.00
#
_symmetry.space_group_name_H-M   'P 1'
#
loop_
_entity.id
_entity.type
_entity.pdbx_description
1 polymer ?
#
loop_
_entity_poly.entity_id
_entity_poly.type
_entity_poly.pdbx_seq_one_letter_code
_entity_poly.pdbx_strand_id
1 'polypeptide(L)'
;MAHSRIEPVVDSQLPREQAGFRRGRSTADQVTLLCQDIEDSFQDNEKAGVVYLDLTSAYDTVWHRGLHLKLLRTIPDRHMVKFIMETLSNRSFILQTSSGQCSRLRRLKNGVPQGSVLSPMLFNVYIHDLPDTASRKYGYADDLAIMLSQPTWKAMEEGLNEDMGTLVAYLRRWRLQLSVGKSVAAAYHLSTREARRELEVRVDNKCLEVQTPSPEVSWSASGSDIILQTTPGRSQGQGDIQGRADPPPRWNNLGSLR
;
A
#
# COMPACT_ATOMS: atom_id res chain seq x y z
N MET A 1 24.49 -5.49 11.25
CA MET A 1 24.90 -4.77 12.47
C MET A 1 24.28 -3.39 12.62
N ALA A 2 24.15 -2.56 11.56
CA ALA A 2 23.50 -1.25 11.68
C ALA A 2 21.96 -1.33 11.81
N HIS A 3 21.29 -2.12 10.95
CA HIS A 3 19.82 -2.30 10.98
C HIS A 3 19.30 -2.69 12.38
N SER A 4 19.89 -3.71 13.01
CA SER A 4 19.49 -4.22 14.32
C SER A 4 19.61 -3.21 15.47
N ARG A 5 20.42 -2.16 15.31
CA ARG A 5 20.58 -1.11 16.34
C ARG A 5 19.57 0.02 16.19
N ILE A 6 19.11 0.26 14.96
CA ILE A 6 18.25 1.40 14.61
C ILE A 6 16.79 1.00 14.55
N GLU A 7 16.52 -0.26 14.17
CA GLU A 7 15.18 -0.82 14.05
C GLU A 7 14.30 -0.52 15.27
N PRO A 8 14.71 -0.76 16.54
CA PRO A 8 13.82 -0.52 17.67
C PRO A 8 13.45 0.96 17.83
N VAL A 9 14.40 1.85 17.54
CA VAL A 9 14.20 3.30 17.62
C VAL A 9 13.23 3.75 16.53
N VAL A 10 13.44 3.29 15.29
CA VAL A 10 12.57 3.62 14.16
C VAL A 10 11.17 3.06 14.37
N ASP A 11 11.05 1.78 14.73
CA ASP A 11 9.78 1.09 14.89
C ASP A 11 8.87 1.77 15.93
N SER A 12 9.46 2.29 17.01
CA SER A 12 8.74 3.04 18.05
C SER A 12 8.08 4.34 17.56
N GLN A 13 8.55 4.88 16.43
CA GLN A 13 8.06 6.12 15.83
C GLN A 13 7.12 5.86 14.64
N LEU A 14 6.97 4.60 14.19
CA LEU A 14 6.12 4.27 13.05
C LEU A 14 4.65 4.14 13.49
N PRO A 15 3.71 4.69 12.70
CA PRO A 15 2.28 4.58 12.98
C PRO A 15 1.84 3.11 13.01
N ARG A 16 0.79 2.80 13.77
CA ARG A 16 0.29 1.41 13.89
C ARG A 16 -0.29 0.90 12.58
N GLU A 17 -0.72 1.82 11.73
CA GLU A 17 -1.32 1.62 10.43
C GLU A 17 -0.28 1.17 9.39
N GLN A 18 1.02 1.40 9.61
CA GLN A 18 2.09 0.92 8.74
C GLN A 18 2.68 -0.38 9.29
N ALA A 19 2.44 -1.49 8.60
CA ALA A 19 2.87 -2.84 8.98
C ALA A 19 4.07 -3.36 8.17
N GLY A 20 4.39 -2.74 7.03
CA GLY A 20 5.42 -3.23 6.11
C GLY A 20 6.77 -3.36 6.78
N PHE A 21 7.44 -4.52 6.61
CA PHE A 21 8.81 -4.75 7.06
C PHE A 21 9.05 -4.50 8.56
N ARG A 22 8.01 -4.71 9.38
CA ARG A 22 8.08 -4.64 10.85
C ARG A 22 8.00 -6.03 11.45
N ARG A 23 8.72 -6.27 12.55
CA ARG A 23 8.68 -7.56 13.23
C ARG A 23 7.28 -7.82 13.81
N GLY A 24 6.79 -9.05 13.62
CA GLY A 24 5.50 -9.49 14.15
C GLY A 24 4.29 -8.83 13.46
N ARG A 25 4.49 -8.26 12.27
CA ARG A 25 3.41 -7.71 11.45
C ARG A 25 3.52 -8.23 10.03
N SER A 26 2.41 -8.67 9.48
CA SER A 26 2.33 -9.24 8.15
C SER A 26 1.32 -8.48 7.30
N THR A 27 1.43 -8.68 5.99
CA THR A 27 0.39 -8.27 5.05
C THR A 27 -0.96 -8.89 5.40
N ALA A 28 -0.97 -10.15 5.82
CA ALA A 28 -2.19 -10.86 6.20
C ALA A 28 -2.90 -10.14 7.35
N ASP A 29 -2.16 -9.62 8.34
CA ASP A 29 -2.76 -8.88 9.45
C ASP A 29 -3.46 -7.60 8.97
N GLN A 30 -2.89 -6.88 8.00
CA GLN A 30 -3.51 -5.67 7.44
C GLN A 30 -4.76 -5.99 6.62
N VAL A 31 -4.72 -7.06 5.82
CA VAL A 31 -5.88 -7.52 5.04
C VAL A 31 -6.99 -7.98 5.98
N THR A 32 -6.68 -8.79 6.99
CA THR A 32 -7.64 -9.25 7.99
C THR A 32 -8.27 -8.09 8.73
N LEU A 33 -7.49 -7.09 9.14
CA LEU A 33 -8.00 -5.90 9.81
C LEU A 33 -8.93 -5.09 8.89
N LEU A 34 -8.57 -4.93 7.61
CA LEU A 34 -9.42 -4.26 6.64
C LEU A 34 -10.74 -5.01 6.43
N CYS A 35 -10.70 -6.34 6.29
CA CYS A 35 -11.90 -7.15 6.17
C CYS A 35 -12.79 -7.04 7.41
N GLN A 36 -12.19 -7.09 8.61
CA GLN A 36 -12.93 -6.94 9.87
C GLN A 36 -13.64 -5.59 9.93
N ASP A 37 -12.95 -4.49 9.63
CA ASP A 37 -13.56 -3.15 9.65
C ASP A 37 -14.68 -3.04 8.59
N ILE A 38 -14.54 -3.68 7.43
CA ILE A 38 -15.62 -3.77 6.42
C ILE A 38 -16.82 -4.53 6.99
N GLU A 39 -16.60 -5.66 7.65
CA GLU A 39 -17.69 -6.43 8.29
C GLU A 39 -18.37 -5.63 9.41
N ASP A 40 -17.60 -4.93 10.24
CA ASP A 40 -18.09 -4.08 11.32
C ASP A 40 -18.98 -2.96 10.76
N SER A 41 -18.61 -2.36 9.62
CA SER A 41 -19.46 -1.35 8.96
C SER A 41 -20.83 -1.89 8.59
N PHE A 42 -20.93 -3.17 8.23
CA PHE A 42 -22.20 -3.79 7.89
C PHE A 42 -23.06 -4.04 9.14
N GLN A 43 -22.42 -4.37 10.26
CA GLN A 43 -23.11 -4.53 11.55
C GLN A 43 -23.70 -3.19 12.02
N ASP A 44 -23.01 -2.09 11.73
CA ASP A 44 -23.47 -0.73 12.04
C ASP A 44 -24.49 -0.19 11.00
N ASN A 45 -24.92 -1.03 10.05
CA ASN A 45 -25.83 -0.67 8.96
C ASN A 45 -25.31 0.49 8.09
N GLU A 46 -23.98 0.61 8.04
CA GLU A 46 -23.25 1.54 7.18
C GLU A 46 -22.75 0.84 5.91
N LYS A 47 -22.07 1.62 5.08
CA LYS A 47 -21.39 1.16 3.86
C LYS A 47 -19.91 1.40 4.06
N ALA A 48 -19.07 0.63 3.39
CA ALA A 48 -17.62 0.85 3.39
C ALA A 48 -17.14 1.25 2.00
N GLY A 49 -16.33 2.31 1.96
CA GLY A 49 -15.63 2.76 0.77
C GLY A 49 -14.13 2.61 1.00
N VAL A 50 -13.46 1.87 0.13
CA VAL A 50 -12.03 1.63 0.21
C VAL A 50 -11.35 2.22 -1.02
N VAL A 51 -10.26 2.95 -0.81
CA VAL A 51 -9.39 3.43 -1.88
C VAL A 51 -8.02 2.78 -1.73
N TYR A 52 -7.64 1.98 -2.72
CA TYR A 52 -6.33 1.37 -2.85
C TYR A 52 -5.42 2.31 -3.66
N LEU A 53 -4.34 2.76 -3.04
CA LEU A 53 -3.41 3.75 -3.55
C LEU A 53 -2.14 3.06 -4.06
N ASP A 54 -1.79 3.34 -5.32
CA ASP A 54 -0.58 2.82 -5.95
C ASP A 54 0.43 3.96 -6.13
N LEU A 55 1.59 3.87 -5.51
CA LEU A 55 2.65 4.87 -5.65
C LEU A 55 3.58 4.54 -6.82
N THR A 56 3.79 5.50 -7.71
CA THR A 56 4.67 5.32 -8.88
C THR A 56 6.13 5.25 -8.44
N SER A 57 6.76 4.09 -8.65
CA SER A 57 8.20 3.88 -8.37
C SER A 57 8.61 4.42 -6.99
N ALA A 58 7.86 4.04 -5.95
CA ALA A 58 7.93 4.66 -4.63
C ALA A 58 9.35 4.68 -4.04
N TYR A 59 10.08 3.57 -4.17
CA TYR A 59 11.47 3.45 -3.72
C TYR A 59 12.44 4.32 -4.53
N ASP A 60 12.22 4.49 -5.82
CA ASP A 60 13.12 5.25 -6.72
C ASP A 60 12.89 6.77 -6.61
N THR A 61 11.71 7.18 -6.15
CA THR A 61 11.30 8.60 -6.06
C THR A 61 11.63 9.25 -4.71
N VAL A 62 12.06 8.49 -3.71
CA VAL A 62 12.41 9.00 -2.37
C VAL A 62 13.38 10.18 -2.46
N TRP A 63 12.94 11.35 -2.00
CA TRP A 63 13.75 12.56 -2.05
C TRP A 63 14.76 12.59 -0.90
N HIS A 64 16.04 12.50 -1.22
CA HIS A 64 17.12 12.37 -0.22
C HIS A 64 17.14 13.49 0.82
N ARG A 65 16.91 14.75 0.42
CA ARG A 65 16.88 15.87 1.38
C ARG A 65 15.67 15.77 2.32
N GLY A 66 14.52 15.33 1.80
CA GLY A 66 13.33 15.08 2.61
C GLY A 66 13.56 13.93 3.59
N LEU A 67 14.14 12.82 3.10
CA LEU A 67 14.48 11.66 3.92
C LEU A 67 15.47 12.04 5.03
N HIS A 68 16.50 12.83 4.72
CA HIS A 68 17.45 13.31 5.72
C HIS A 68 16.74 14.09 6.85
N LEU A 69 15.80 14.98 6.51
CA LEU A 69 15.03 15.72 7.51
C LEU A 69 14.21 14.79 8.41
N LYS A 70 13.59 13.75 7.85
CA LYS A 70 12.82 12.76 8.64
C LYS A 70 13.74 11.91 9.52
N LEU A 71 14.84 11.42 8.98
CA LEU A 71 15.85 10.67 9.75
C LEU A 71 16.40 11.48 10.93
N LEU A 72 16.63 12.78 10.78
CA LEU A 72 17.06 13.64 11.89
C LEU A 72 15.98 13.82 12.97
N ARG A 73 14.70 13.59 12.67
CA ARG A 73 13.63 13.64 13.67
C ARG A 73 13.44 12.29 14.35
N THR A 74 13.60 11.21 13.60
CA THR A 74 13.36 9.84 14.07
C THR A 74 14.56 9.23 14.80
N ILE A 75 15.80 9.51 14.35
CA ILE A 75 17.03 8.90 14.87
C ILE A 75 17.85 9.96 15.63
N PRO A 76 18.05 9.80 16.95
CA PRO A 76 18.83 10.74 17.75
C PRO A 76 20.32 10.80 17.37
N ASP A 77 20.91 9.66 17.01
CA ASP A 77 22.33 9.56 16.65
C ASP A 77 22.61 10.19 15.28
N ARG A 78 23.26 11.37 15.31
CA ARG A 78 23.63 12.15 14.11
C ARG A 78 24.70 11.47 13.27
N HIS A 79 25.61 10.72 13.88
CA HIS A 79 26.63 9.97 13.14
C HIS A 79 25.98 8.84 12.35
N MET A 80 24.99 8.17 12.94
CA MET A 80 24.23 7.15 12.24
C MET A 80 23.43 7.72 11.07
N VAL A 81 22.76 8.87 11.25
CA VAL A 81 22.05 9.53 10.16
C VAL A 81 23.02 9.93 9.04
N LYS A 82 24.19 10.48 9.39
CA LYS A 82 25.24 10.81 8.41
C LYS A 82 25.69 9.57 7.63
N PHE A 83 25.96 8.47 8.32
CA PHE A 83 26.33 7.20 7.70
C PHE A 83 25.26 6.70 6.73
N ILE A 84 23.99 6.69 7.13
CA ILE A 84 22.87 6.33 6.25
C ILE A 84 22.86 7.23 5.01
N MET A 85 22.94 8.54 5.18
CA MET A 85 22.90 9.48 4.05
C MET A 85 24.10 9.31 3.11
N GLU A 86 25.27 8.97 3.62
CA GLU A 86 26.46 8.64 2.82
C GLU A 86 26.25 7.36 1.99
N THR A 87 25.58 6.33 2.55
CA THR A 87 25.25 5.11 1.79
C THR A 87 24.26 5.34 0.64
N LEU A 88 23.43 6.38 0.73
CA LEU A 88 22.49 6.76 -0.33
C LEU A 88 23.13 7.68 -1.38
N SER A 89 24.16 8.43 -1.00
CA SER A 89 24.86 9.42 -1.81
C SER A 89 25.94 8.80 -2.70
N ASN A 90 26.38 9.51 -3.75
CA ASN A 90 27.47 9.11 -4.66
C ASN A 90 27.29 7.80 -5.43
N ARG A 91 26.06 7.30 -5.56
CA ARG A 91 25.78 6.13 -6.41
C ARG A 91 25.65 6.53 -7.87
N SER A 92 26.30 5.80 -8.75
CA SER A 92 26.19 5.97 -10.20
C SER A 92 25.98 4.64 -10.90
N PHE A 93 25.24 4.65 -12.00
CA PHE A 93 24.96 3.46 -12.82
C PHE A 93 25.19 3.75 -14.30
N ILE A 94 25.41 2.67 -15.05
CA ILE A 94 25.38 2.62 -16.51
C ILE A 94 24.38 1.53 -16.91
N LEU A 95 23.72 1.70 -18.05
CA LEU A 95 22.85 0.66 -18.62
C LEU A 95 23.62 0.01 -19.75
N GLN A 96 23.71 -1.32 -19.74
CA GLN A 96 24.33 -2.09 -20.82
C GLN A 96 23.26 -2.87 -21.56
N THR A 97 23.20 -2.73 -22.89
CA THR A 97 22.30 -3.52 -23.74
C THR A 97 22.83 -4.95 -23.90
N SER A 98 21.97 -5.87 -24.33
CA SER A 98 22.37 -7.24 -24.70
C SER A 98 23.42 -7.27 -25.83
N SER A 99 23.47 -6.23 -26.67
CA SER A 99 24.49 -6.03 -27.70
C SER A 99 25.82 -5.43 -27.18
N GLY A 100 25.95 -5.22 -25.87
CA GLY A 100 27.17 -4.74 -25.22
C GLY A 100 27.34 -3.21 -25.21
N GLN A 101 26.37 -2.43 -25.71
CA GLN A 101 26.46 -0.97 -25.71
C GLN A 101 26.15 -0.40 -24.32
N CYS A 102 27.00 0.50 -23.84
CA CYS A 102 26.84 1.15 -22.54
C CYS A 102 26.27 2.56 -22.67
N SER A 103 25.34 2.92 -21.78
CA SER A 103 24.89 4.30 -21.62
C SER A 103 25.93 5.14 -20.87
N ARG A 104 25.84 6.47 -21.02
CA ARG A 104 26.67 7.40 -20.24
C ARG A 104 26.37 7.27 -18.75
N LEU A 105 27.41 7.30 -17.91
CA LEU A 105 27.31 7.31 -16.45
C LEU A 105 26.22 8.27 -15.94
N ARG A 106 25.29 7.75 -15.14
CA ARG A 106 24.23 8.52 -14.49
C ARG A 106 24.45 8.48 -12.98
N ARG A 107 24.34 9.62 -12.31
CA ARG A 107 24.34 9.70 -10.84
C ARG A 107 22.91 9.63 -10.32
N LEU A 108 22.66 8.77 -9.34
CA LEU A 108 21.38 8.72 -8.62
C LEU A 108 21.30 9.91 -7.66
N LYS A 109 20.28 10.75 -7.84
CA LYS A 109 20.01 11.92 -6.99
C LYS A 109 18.85 11.71 -6.00
N ASN A 110 18.07 10.66 -6.23
CA ASN A 110 16.90 10.27 -5.43
C ASN A 110 16.87 8.74 -5.33
N GLY A 111 15.96 8.26 -4.49
CA GLY A 111 15.63 6.85 -4.35
C GLY A 111 16.53 6.10 -3.39
N VAL A 112 15.99 5.02 -2.83
CA VAL A 112 16.71 4.08 -1.97
C VAL A 112 17.09 2.82 -2.77
N PRO A 113 18.22 2.14 -2.48
CA PRO A 113 18.65 0.96 -3.22
C PRO A 113 17.65 -0.20 -3.14
N GLN A 114 17.05 -0.61 -4.25
CA GLN A 114 16.32 -1.88 -4.29
C GLN A 114 17.29 -3.03 -3.93
N GLY A 115 16.84 -3.95 -3.08
CA GLY A 115 17.67 -5.06 -2.57
C GLY A 115 18.58 -4.73 -1.37
N SER A 116 18.60 -3.48 -0.89
CA SER A 116 19.24 -3.18 0.41
C SER A 116 18.30 -3.49 1.57
N VAL A 117 18.85 -4.14 2.60
CA VAL A 117 18.14 -4.45 3.86
C VAL A 117 17.59 -3.19 4.55
N LEU A 118 18.21 -2.02 4.32
CA LEU A 118 17.76 -0.77 4.93
C LEU A 118 16.65 -0.07 4.14
N SER A 119 16.50 -0.34 2.84
CA SER A 119 15.60 0.44 1.99
C SER A 119 14.14 0.42 2.42
N PRO A 120 13.56 -0.73 2.84
CA PRO A 120 12.18 -0.74 3.31
C PRO A 120 11.99 0.05 4.61
N MET A 121 12.94 -0.05 5.55
CA MET A 121 12.93 0.76 6.77
C MET A 121 13.01 2.27 6.46
N LEU A 122 13.89 2.65 5.52
CA LEU A 122 14.03 4.04 5.11
C LEU A 122 12.76 4.57 4.42
N PHE A 123 12.09 3.72 3.64
CA PHE A 123 10.81 4.06 3.03
C PHE A 123 9.72 4.26 4.10
N ASN A 124 9.64 3.37 5.10
CA ASN A 124 8.70 3.54 6.23
C ASN A 124 8.96 4.85 6.98
N VAL A 125 10.21 5.18 7.29
CA VAL A 125 10.57 6.50 7.86
C VAL A 125 10.17 7.63 6.91
N TYR A 126 10.24 7.41 5.60
CA TYR A 126 9.85 8.41 4.62
C TYR A 126 8.35 8.73 4.60
N ILE A 127 7.48 7.80 5.00
CA ILE A 127 6.02 7.97 4.97
C ILE A 127 5.36 7.91 6.36
N HIS A 128 6.13 7.79 7.45
CA HIS A 128 5.57 7.58 8.80
C HIS A 128 4.64 8.68 9.30
N ASP A 129 4.80 9.91 8.80
CA ASP A 129 4.03 11.11 9.17
C ASP A 129 2.94 11.43 8.12
N LEU A 130 2.34 10.39 7.52
CA LEU A 130 1.13 10.56 6.73
C LEU A 130 0.08 11.32 7.56
N PRO A 131 -0.60 12.32 6.97
CA PRO A 131 -1.51 13.19 7.72
C PRO A 131 -2.70 12.39 8.23
N ASP A 132 -3.27 12.83 9.35
CA ASP A 132 -4.53 12.29 9.84
C ASP A 132 -5.66 12.60 8.86
N THR A 133 -6.60 11.66 8.75
CA THR A 133 -7.73 11.65 7.81
C THR A 133 -8.94 11.07 8.53
N ALA A 134 -10.14 11.31 8.03
CA ALA A 134 -11.33 10.64 8.56
C ALA A 134 -11.25 9.11 8.30
N SER A 135 -10.70 8.74 7.14
CA SER A 135 -10.46 7.35 6.79
C SER A 135 -9.36 6.72 7.62
N ARG A 136 -9.57 5.47 8.01
CA ARG A 136 -8.53 4.61 8.57
C ARG A 136 -7.55 4.20 7.47
N LYS A 137 -6.27 4.10 7.82
CA LYS A 137 -5.19 3.76 6.89
C LYS A 137 -4.71 2.32 7.11
N TYR A 138 -4.33 1.67 6.01
CA TYR A 138 -3.76 0.33 5.98
C TYR A 138 -2.55 0.36 5.08
N GLY A 139 -1.37 0.37 5.70
CA GLY A 139 -0.10 0.48 5.00
C GLY A 139 0.69 -0.81 5.09
N TYR A 140 1.20 -1.27 3.95
CA TYR A 140 2.27 -2.25 3.89
C TYR A 140 3.33 -1.78 2.90
N ALA A 141 4.40 -1.18 3.43
CA ALA A 141 5.43 -0.54 2.62
C ALA A 141 4.84 0.55 1.72
N ASP A 142 4.98 0.44 0.40
CA ASP A 142 4.42 1.35 -0.60
C ASP A 142 2.96 1.09 -0.95
N ASP A 143 2.42 -0.09 -0.61
CA ASP A 143 0.99 -0.34 -0.71
C ASP A 143 0.25 0.38 0.42
N LEU A 144 -0.72 1.21 0.05
CA LEU A 144 -1.55 1.96 0.99
C LEU A 144 -3.01 1.82 0.61
N ALA A 145 -3.88 1.55 1.58
CA ALA A 145 -5.31 1.68 1.42
C ALA A 145 -5.86 2.64 2.48
N ILE A 146 -6.94 3.33 2.13
CA ILE A 146 -7.76 4.06 3.08
C ILE A 146 -9.19 3.53 3.04
N MET A 147 -9.82 3.45 4.20
CA MET A 147 -11.21 3.02 4.34
C MET A 147 -11.99 4.04 5.15
N LEU A 148 -13.15 4.41 4.63
CA LEU A 148 -14.14 5.19 5.34
C LEU A 148 -15.43 4.37 5.44
N SER A 149 -16.13 4.49 6.56
CA SER A 149 -17.49 4.00 6.70
C SER A 149 -18.47 5.16 6.86
N GLN A 150 -19.61 5.08 6.18
CA GLN A 150 -20.66 6.10 6.20
C GLN A 150 -22.04 5.48 5.93
N PRO A 151 -23.12 6.07 6.46
CA PRO A 151 -24.49 5.59 6.20
C PRO A 151 -24.95 5.87 4.75
N THR A 152 -24.36 6.88 4.08
CA THR A 152 -24.76 7.30 2.73
C THR A 152 -23.57 7.38 1.77
N TRP A 153 -23.81 7.08 0.49
CA TRP A 153 -22.78 7.21 -0.56
C TRP A 153 -22.27 8.64 -0.74
N LYS A 154 -23.15 9.62 -0.56
CA LYS A 154 -22.76 11.03 -0.67
C LYS A 154 -21.74 11.41 0.40
N ALA A 155 -22.01 11.07 1.66
CA ALA A 155 -21.06 11.31 2.75
C ALA A 155 -19.75 10.54 2.55
N MET A 156 -19.84 9.31 2.03
CA MET A 156 -18.66 8.51 1.68
C MET A 156 -17.78 9.19 0.65
N GLU A 157 -18.36 9.61 -0.47
CA GLU A 157 -17.65 10.25 -1.57
C GLU A 157 -17.07 11.60 -1.13
N GLU A 158 -17.83 12.41 -0.39
CA GLU A 158 -17.34 13.68 0.17
C GLU A 158 -16.11 13.46 1.09
N GLY A 159 -16.21 12.53 2.04
CA GLY A 159 -15.12 12.23 2.98
C GLY A 159 -13.89 11.64 2.29
N LEU A 160 -14.07 10.67 1.40
CA LEU A 160 -12.95 10.09 0.65
C LEU A 160 -12.27 11.12 -0.24
N ASN A 161 -13.01 12.02 -0.90
CA ASN A 161 -12.41 13.08 -1.72
C ASN A 161 -11.63 14.10 -0.88
N GLU A 162 -12.11 14.45 0.32
CA GLU A 162 -11.40 15.33 1.25
C GLU A 162 -10.08 14.69 1.72
N ASP A 163 -10.14 13.43 2.14
CA ASP A 163 -8.97 12.65 2.57
C ASP A 163 -7.96 12.49 1.43
N MET A 164 -8.43 12.21 0.21
CA MET A 164 -7.60 12.13 -0.99
C MET A 164 -6.92 13.47 -1.31
N GLY A 165 -7.61 14.59 -1.14
CA GLY A 165 -7.02 15.92 -1.29
C GLY A 165 -5.85 16.14 -0.33
N THR A 166 -6.05 15.78 0.94
CA THR A 166 -5.03 15.87 2.00
C THR A 166 -3.82 14.96 1.72
N LEU A 167 -4.07 13.70 1.38
CA LEU A 167 -3.03 12.72 1.09
C LEU A 167 -2.24 13.08 -0.18
N VAL A 168 -2.91 13.48 -1.26
CA VAL A 168 -2.23 13.88 -2.51
C VAL A 168 -1.36 15.12 -2.29
N ALA A 169 -1.83 16.10 -1.53
CA ALA A 169 -1.02 17.27 -1.16
C ALA A 169 0.24 16.86 -0.38
N TYR A 170 0.11 15.95 0.59
CA TYR A 170 1.24 15.38 1.31
C TYR A 170 2.22 14.65 0.38
N LEU A 171 1.73 13.74 -0.46
CA LEU A 171 2.56 12.97 -1.39
C LEU A 171 3.37 13.90 -2.30
N ARG A 172 2.73 14.92 -2.87
CA ARG A 172 3.39 15.95 -3.71
C ARG A 172 4.44 16.73 -2.95
N ARG A 173 4.14 17.16 -1.72
CA ARG A 173 5.09 17.87 -0.85
C ARG A 173 6.35 17.04 -0.62
N TRP A 174 6.18 15.73 -0.46
CA TRP A 174 7.26 14.76 -0.30
C TRP A 174 7.69 14.10 -1.62
N ARG A 175 7.39 14.71 -2.76
CA ARG A 175 7.84 14.25 -4.10
C ARG A 175 7.51 12.79 -4.43
N LEU A 176 6.50 12.22 -3.77
CA LEU A 176 5.88 10.96 -4.15
C LEU A 176 4.79 11.24 -5.18
N GLN A 177 4.54 10.26 -6.04
CA GLN A 177 3.56 10.37 -7.12
C GLN A 177 2.55 9.24 -6.99
N LEU A 178 1.28 9.58 -6.92
CA LEU A 178 0.19 8.62 -7.00
C LEU A 178 -0.04 8.23 -8.46
N SER A 179 -0.11 6.92 -8.73
CA SER A 179 -0.51 6.38 -10.01
C SER A 179 -2.04 6.34 -10.07
N VAL A 180 -2.65 7.40 -10.60
CA VAL A 180 -4.11 7.53 -10.70
C VAL A 180 -4.73 6.35 -11.47
N GLY A 181 -4.11 5.93 -12.58
CA GLY A 181 -4.61 4.82 -13.41
C GLY A 181 -4.30 3.41 -12.87
N LYS A 182 -3.66 3.31 -11.70
CA LYS A 182 -3.47 2.04 -11.00
C LYS A 182 -4.13 2.01 -9.62
N SER A 183 -4.54 3.18 -9.13
CA SER A 183 -5.26 3.35 -7.88
C SER A 183 -6.74 3.14 -8.12
N VAL A 184 -7.39 2.49 -7.17
CA VAL A 184 -8.73 1.94 -7.36
C VAL A 184 -9.62 2.30 -6.18
N ALA A 185 -10.87 2.66 -6.44
CA ALA A 185 -11.92 2.80 -5.43
C ALA A 185 -12.88 1.61 -5.49
N ALA A 186 -13.28 1.09 -4.32
CA ALA A 186 -14.18 -0.05 -4.21
C ALA A 186 -15.29 0.22 -3.18
N ALA A 187 -16.52 -0.11 -3.55
CA ALA A 187 -17.71 -0.02 -2.70
C ALA A 187 -18.04 -1.39 -2.10
N TYR A 188 -18.25 -1.43 -0.78
CA TYR A 188 -18.64 -2.61 -0.04
C TYR A 188 -19.96 -2.33 0.70
N HIS A 189 -20.98 -3.15 0.44
CA HIS A 189 -22.32 -3.02 1.05
C HIS A 189 -23.14 -4.31 0.88
N LEU A 190 -24.21 -4.47 1.69
CA LEU A 190 -25.11 -5.63 1.64
C LEU A 190 -26.27 -5.51 0.64
N SER A 191 -26.55 -4.30 0.14
CA SER A 191 -27.69 -4.02 -0.76
C SER A 191 -27.49 -4.60 -2.18
N THR A 192 -28.14 -5.71 -2.52
CA THR A 192 -28.03 -6.32 -3.88
C THR A 192 -28.48 -5.39 -5.01
N ARG A 193 -29.39 -4.44 -4.72
CA ARG A 193 -29.88 -3.44 -5.70
C ARG A 193 -28.79 -2.47 -6.15
N GLU A 194 -27.76 -2.30 -5.33
CA GLU A 194 -26.67 -1.35 -5.55
C GLU A 194 -25.38 -2.06 -5.95
N ALA A 195 -25.41 -3.35 -6.32
CA ALA A 195 -24.20 -4.16 -6.57
C ALA A 195 -23.26 -3.63 -7.68
N ARG A 196 -23.73 -2.70 -8.50
CA ARG A 196 -22.93 -2.00 -9.53
C ARG A 196 -22.60 -0.56 -9.12
N ARG A 197 -22.67 -0.23 -7.83
CA ARG A 197 -22.37 1.11 -7.34
C ARG A 197 -20.90 1.39 -7.57
N GLU A 198 -20.67 2.49 -8.28
CA GLU A 198 -19.35 3.04 -8.49
C GLU A 198 -19.13 4.23 -7.56
N LEU A 199 -17.97 4.31 -6.92
CA LEU A 199 -17.61 5.43 -6.07
C LEU A 199 -16.99 6.54 -6.91
N GLU A 200 -17.49 7.76 -6.74
CA GLU A 200 -16.94 8.93 -7.40
C GLU A 200 -15.80 9.56 -6.58
N VAL A 201 -14.63 8.92 -6.58
CA VAL A 201 -13.41 9.43 -5.93
C VAL A 201 -12.48 10.02 -6.99
N ARG A 202 -12.09 11.29 -6.83
CA ARG A 202 -11.35 12.06 -7.82
C ARG A 202 -9.98 12.50 -7.29
N VAL A 203 -8.98 12.44 -8.17
CA VAL A 203 -7.66 13.03 -7.98
C VAL A 203 -7.36 13.91 -9.19
N ASP A 204 -7.12 15.21 -8.97
CA ASP A 204 -6.81 16.18 -10.03
C ASP A 204 -7.81 16.15 -11.20
N ASN A 205 -9.10 16.15 -10.87
CA ASN A 205 -10.23 16.05 -11.81
C ASN A 205 -10.33 14.73 -12.60
N LYS A 206 -9.53 13.72 -12.26
CA LYS A 206 -9.66 12.35 -12.81
C LYS A 206 -10.32 11.45 -11.78
N CYS A 207 -11.35 10.72 -12.19
CA CYS A 207 -11.92 9.68 -11.34
C CYS A 207 -10.91 8.52 -11.24
N LEU A 208 -10.78 7.94 -10.06
CA LEU A 208 -10.08 6.68 -9.87
C LEU A 208 -10.83 5.56 -10.60
N GLU A 209 -10.09 4.53 -11.03
CA GLU A 209 -10.71 3.33 -11.54
C GLU A 209 -11.57 2.69 -10.44
N VAL A 210 -12.72 2.15 -10.82
CA VAL A 210 -13.62 1.52 -9.86
C VAL A 210 -13.51 0.02 -10.00
N GLN A 211 -13.34 -0.66 -8.86
CA GLN A 211 -13.44 -2.10 -8.79
C GLN A 211 -14.69 -2.45 -8.00
N THR A 212 -15.66 -3.03 -8.70
CA THR A 212 -16.77 -3.72 -8.06
C THR A 212 -16.26 -5.07 -7.55
N PRO A 213 -16.36 -5.36 -6.25
CA PRO A 213 -16.12 -6.72 -5.77
C PRO A 213 -17.13 -7.62 -6.49
N SER A 214 -16.65 -8.62 -7.24
CA SER A 214 -17.56 -9.56 -7.91
C SER A 214 -18.51 -10.18 -6.88
N PRO A 215 -19.83 -10.22 -7.14
CA PRO A 215 -20.82 -10.80 -6.21
C PRO A 215 -20.69 -12.32 -6.01
N GLU A 216 -19.69 -12.96 -6.64
CA GLU A 216 -19.44 -14.41 -6.58
C GLU A 216 -18.55 -14.83 -5.40
N VAL A 217 -18.13 -13.91 -4.52
CA VAL A 217 -17.46 -14.30 -3.27
C VAL A 217 -18.51 -14.73 -2.25
N SER A 218 -18.78 -16.03 -2.17
CA SER A 218 -19.60 -16.62 -1.11
C SER A 218 -18.77 -16.77 0.16
N TRP A 219 -19.18 -16.07 1.22
CA TRP A 219 -18.62 -16.25 2.55
C TRP A 219 -19.27 -17.47 3.21
N SER A 220 -18.48 -18.49 3.53
CA SER A 220 -18.93 -19.59 4.40
C SER A 220 -18.05 -19.62 5.64
N ALA A 221 -18.67 -19.35 6.80
CA ALA A 221 -18.01 -19.50 8.08
C ALA A 221 -18.14 -20.97 8.53
N SER A 222 -17.05 -21.71 8.42
CA SER A 222 -16.89 -23.01 9.08
C SER A 222 -15.48 -23.07 9.65
N GLY A 223 -15.36 -22.88 10.98
CA GLY A 223 -14.21 -23.27 11.79
C GLY A 223 -12.82 -22.89 11.26
N SER A 224 -12.25 -21.81 11.82
CA SER A 224 -10.82 -21.43 11.77
C SER A 224 -10.11 -21.23 10.42
N ASP A 225 -10.74 -21.50 9.28
CA ASP A 225 -10.16 -21.24 7.96
C ASP A 225 -11.15 -20.54 7.03
N ILE A 226 -10.76 -19.38 6.49
CA ILE A 226 -11.51 -18.66 5.44
C ILE A 226 -11.12 -19.28 4.10
N ILE A 227 -12.03 -20.05 3.50
CA ILE A 227 -11.85 -20.62 2.16
C ILE A 227 -12.59 -19.75 1.13
N LEU A 228 -11.84 -19.13 0.22
CA LEU A 228 -12.40 -18.48 -0.97
C LEU A 228 -12.75 -19.56 -2.00
N GLN A 229 -14.04 -19.84 -2.19
CA GLN A 229 -14.49 -20.73 -3.27
C GLN A 229 -14.92 -19.91 -4.49
N THR A 230 -14.25 -20.13 -5.63
CA THR A 230 -14.75 -19.68 -6.94
C THR A 230 -15.68 -20.75 -7.49
N THR A 231 -16.95 -20.43 -7.76
CA THR A 231 -17.82 -21.33 -8.52
C THR A 231 -17.38 -21.38 -9.99
N PRO A 232 -17.10 -22.55 -10.57
CA PRO A 232 -16.85 -22.64 -12.00
C PRO A 232 -18.17 -22.42 -12.75
N GLY A 233 -18.14 -21.52 -13.73
CA GLY A 233 -19.19 -21.46 -14.75
C GLY A 233 -19.40 -22.83 -15.40
N ARG A 234 -20.67 -23.16 -15.69
CA ARG A 234 -21.07 -24.39 -16.36
C ARG A 234 -20.24 -24.65 -17.63
N SER A 235 -19.37 -25.65 -17.58
CA SER A 235 -19.05 -26.53 -18.71
C SER A 235 -18.50 -27.86 -18.19
N GLN A 236 -19.00 -28.95 -18.75
CA GLN A 236 -18.68 -30.34 -18.43
C GLN A 236 -17.17 -30.62 -18.37
N GLY A 237 -16.74 -31.43 -17.40
CA GLY A 237 -15.40 -32.02 -17.37
C GLY A 237 -14.94 -32.34 -15.96
N GLN A 238 -15.10 -33.59 -15.54
CA GLN A 238 -14.58 -34.16 -14.30
C GLN A 238 -13.04 -34.11 -14.32
N GLY A 239 -12.44 -33.52 -13.28
CA GLY A 239 -10.99 -33.54 -13.06
C GLY A 239 -10.67 -32.95 -11.69
N ASP A 240 -10.34 -33.80 -10.73
CA ASP A 240 -9.85 -33.40 -9.41
C ASP A 240 -8.55 -32.60 -9.53
N ILE A 241 -8.55 -31.36 -9.04
CA ILE A 241 -7.33 -30.57 -8.83
C ILE A 241 -7.36 -30.03 -7.41
N GLN A 242 -6.53 -30.61 -6.53
CA GLN A 242 -6.11 -29.98 -5.27
C GLN A 242 -5.23 -28.76 -5.61
N GLY A 243 -5.78 -27.56 -5.50
CA GLY A 243 -5.08 -26.30 -5.71
C GLY A 243 -5.06 -25.44 -4.45
N ARG A 244 -3.86 -24.99 -4.05
CA ARG A 244 -3.67 -23.90 -3.07
C ARG A 244 -4.33 -22.63 -3.60
N ALA A 245 -5.00 -21.87 -2.73
CA ALA A 245 -5.58 -20.58 -3.06
C ALA A 245 -4.48 -19.51 -3.18
N ASP A 246 -4.48 -18.78 -4.29
CA ASP A 246 -3.63 -17.60 -4.51
C ASP A 246 -4.37 -16.31 -4.09
N PRO A 247 -3.68 -15.34 -3.45
CA PRO A 247 -4.24 -14.05 -3.10
C PRO A 247 -4.52 -13.15 -4.34
N PRO A 248 -5.23 -12.02 -4.17
CA PRO A 248 -5.65 -11.15 -5.28
C PRO A 248 -4.50 -10.73 -6.22
N PRO A 249 -4.79 -10.43 -7.50
CA PRO A 249 -3.82 -10.49 -8.61
C PRO A 249 -2.55 -9.63 -8.48
N ARG A 250 -2.49 -8.70 -7.52
CA ARG A 250 -1.33 -7.83 -7.28
C ARG A 250 -0.42 -8.27 -6.13
N TRP A 251 -0.82 -9.26 -5.33
CA TRP A 251 -0.04 -9.78 -4.21
C TRP A 251 0.79 -11.03 -4.56
N ASN A 252 0.66 -11.55 -5.78
CA ASN A 252 1.29 -12.79 -6.22
C ASN A 252 2.80 -12.71 -6.55
N ASN A 253 3.42 -11.52 -6.50
CA ASN A 253 4.79 -11.32 -7.03
C ASN A 253 5.89 -11.06 -5.99
N LEU A 254 5.77 -11.57 -4.76
CA LEU A 254 6.85 -11.49 -3.76
C LEU A 254 7.28 -12.82 -3.14
N GLY A 255 6.81 -13.95 -3.67
CA GLY A 255 7.21 -15.29 -3.23
C GLY A 255 8.41 -15.86 -3.98
N SER A 256 9.64 -15.35 -3.76
CA SER A 256 10.89 -16.15 -3.73
C SER A 256 12.16 -15.28 -3.74
N LEU A 257 12.55 -14.77 -2.58
CA LEU A 257 13.97 -14.54 -2.30
C LEU A 257 14.22 -15.01 -0.85
N ARG A 258 14.57 -16.30 -0.73
CA ARG A 258 15.45 -16.76 0.34
C ARG A 258 16.89 -16.46 -0.06
#